data_AF-A0AAW7RS79-F1
#
_entry.id   AF-A0AAW7RS79-F1
#
_cell.length_a   1.000
_cell.length_b   1.000
_cell.length_c   1.000
_cell.angle_alpha   90.00
_cell.angle_beta   90.00
_cell.angle_gamma   90.00
#
_symmetry.space_group_name_H-M   'P 1'
#
loop_
_entity.id
_entity.type
_entity.pdbx_description
1 polymer ?
#
loop_
_entity_poly.entity_id
_entity_poly.type
_entity_poly.pdbx_seq_one_letter_code
_entity_poly.pdbx_strand_id
1 'polypeptide(L)'
;MKTPYVPHLFGADALAKVAGRLGWVTVGVASSIAWPQDDVWVEYDGVEYLFHGARQQGEHRIAPCISTPADQDHIDEALSRLYRFTSVLGFYKQGYVDITGQNWGTHMIRYSNPRDTITTILQGGERGFSCNHMPVIEDDQVRKALAFLREGRRLERVHEPYSFLSFFKVIESQFQPKDRVAWVEQNLALITDERAVKRINELRSQGVNVNKHLFESGRCAVAHASVGGNIVDPDIPADRKRIAADLDIIAALANRYIKFDAGVPDEMNLHKTRDRVAPWHAFMPPDAVVALKAGGHLENPEDLGELNGATVSVRLWPDPPAKQFDVMTLLPTESGEGGGEIHRSERAGHHRAVLRDGRSQGAHAHATQRRRYARRGGDWRGRCRGLHALFPQRRRQSHRRTGHRRC
;
A
#
# COMPACT_ATOMS: atom_id res chain seq x y z
N MET A 1 3.50 -7.48 16.85
CA MET A 1 3.58 -7.71 15.40
C MET A 1 4.97 -7.38 14.90
N LYS A 2 5.58 -8.23 14.08
CA LYS A 2 6.94 -8.02 13.55
C LYS A 2 6.87 -7.29 12.21
N THR A 3 7.80 -6.37 11.95
CA THR A 3 7.92 -5.64 10.67
C THR A 3 9.35 -5.75 10.11
N PRO A 4 9.79 -6.97 9.73
CA PRO A 4 11.18 -7.25 9.37
C PRO A 4 11.57 -6.55 8.07
N TYR A 5 12.86 -6.29 7.87
CA TYR A 5 13.33 -5.92 6.54
C TYR A 5 13.01 -7.05 5.56
N VAL A 6 12.43 -6.71 4.41
CA VAL A 6 12.06 -7.65 3.36
C VAL A 6 13.09 -7.47 2.24
N PRO A 7 13.98 -8.43 1.97
CA PRO A 7 14.93 -8.34 0.87
C PRO A 7 14.21 -8.21 -0.47
N HIS A 8 14.76 -7.38 -1.37
CA HIS A 8 14.27 -7.22 -2.74
C HIS A 8 15.44 -7.35 -3.72
N LEU A 9 15.24 -8.08 -4.81
CA LEU A 9 16.11 -8.07 -5.99
C LEU A 9 15.26 -7.69 -7.20
N PHE A 10 15.84 -6.99 -8.18
CA PHE A 10 15.11 -6.44 -9.33
C PHE A 10 15.69 -6.92 -10.66
N GLY A 11 14.84 -7.12 -11.65
CA GLY A 11 15.20 -7.43 -13.03
C GLY A 11 16.07 -8.68 -13.16
N ALA A 12 17.23 -8.53 -13.78
CA ALA A 12 18.15 -9.65 -14.03
C ALA A 12 18.61 -10.34 -12.73
N ASP A 13 18.83 -9.58 -11.64
CA ASP A 13 19.25 -10.15 -10.35
C ASP A 13 18.14 -11.01 -9.73
N ALA A 14 16.87 -10.58 -9.87
CA ALA A 14 15.71 -11.36 -9.44
C ALA A 14 15.61 -12.68 -10.21
N LEU A 15 15.81 -12.65 -11.53
CA LEU A 15 15.77 -13.84 -12.38
C LEU A 15 16.95 -14.78 -12.13
N ALA A 16 18.15 -14.23 -11.93
CA ALA A 16 19.34 -15.01 -11.59
C ALA A 16 19.17 -15.76 -10.26
N LYS A 17 18.56 -15.12 -9.26
CA LYS A 17 18.27 -15.73 -7.95
C LYS A 17 17.43 -17.00 -8.04
N VAL A 18 16.51 -17.07 -9.01
CA VAL A 18 15.58 -18.19 -9.18
C VAL A 18 15.95 -19.13 -10.33
N ALA A 19 17.06 -18.86 -11.02
CA ALA A 19 17.50 -19.64 -12.17
C ALA A 19 17.80 -21.10 -11.79
N GLY A 20 17.39 -22.05 -12.65
CA GLY A 20 17.61 -23.48 -12.45
C GLY A 20 16.67 -24.16 -11.46
N ARG A 21 15.81 -23.42 -10.74
CA ARG A 21 14.84 -24.03 -9.82
C ARG A 21 13.63 -24.60 -10.55
N LEU A 22 13.20 -25.77 -10.10
CA LEU A 22 12.04 -26.48 -10.62
C LEU A 22 10.86 -26.38 -9.64
N GLY A 23 9.64 -26.47 -10.16
CA GLY A 23 8.41 -26.52 -9.36
C GLY A 23 7.92 -25.15 -8.91
N TRP A 24 6.92 -24.62 -9.61
CA TRP A 24 6.40 -23.28 -9.39
C TRP A 24 4.89 -23.25 -9.42
N VAL A 25 4.28 -22.63 -8.41
CA VAL A 25 2.90 -22.13 -8.49
C VAL A 25 2.96 -20.68 -8.94
N THR A 26 2.30 -20.37 -10.06
CA THR A 26 2.10 -19.00 -10.52
C THR A 26 0.64 -18.64 -10.45
N VAL A 27 0.33 -17.48 -9.87
CA VAL A 27 -1.01 -16.93 -9.82
C VAL A 27 -1.09 -15.63 -10.62
N GLY A 28 -2.14 -15.51 -11.43
CA GLY A 28 -2.53 -14.23 -12.01
C GLY A 28 -3.16 -13.36 -10.92
N VAL A 29 -2.89 -12.05 -10.95
CA VAL A 29 -3.45 -11.14 -9.95
C VAL A 29 -4.16 -9.94 -10.58
N ALA A 30 -5.28 -9.55 -9.96
CA ALA A 30 -5.88 -8.24 -10.12
C ALA A 30 -5.37 -7.33 -9.00
N SER A 31 -5.00 -6.09 -9.33
CA SER A 31 -4.34 -5.18 -8.39
C SER A 31 -4.85 -3.74 -8.54
N SER A 32 -4.94 -3.01 -7.42
CA SER A 32 -5.07 -1.55 -7.41
C SER A 32 -3.82 -0.81 -6.94
N ILE A 33 -2.75 -1.55 -6.59
CA ILE A 33 -1.48 -0.97 -6.15
C ILE A 33 -0.57 -0.71 -7.35
N ALA A 34 0.43 0.16 -7.18
CA ALA A 34 1.47 0.33 -8.18
C ALA A 34 2.25 -1.00 -8.35
N TRP A 35 2.18 -1.57 -9.55
CA TRP A 35 2.84 -2.83 -9.87
C TRP A 35 4.25 -2.57 -10.39
N PRO A 36 5.24 -3.45 -10.09
CA PRO A 36 6.58 -3.27 -10.62
C PRO A 36 6.63 -3.35 -12.15
N GLN A 37 7.54 -2.57 -12.75
CA GLN A 37 7.84 -2.67 -14.17
C GLN A 37 8.73 -3.88 -14.46
N ASP A 38 9.78 -4.08 -13.66
CA ASP A 38 10.67 -5.22 -13.77
C ASP A 38 10.27 -6.37 -12.84
N ASP A 39 10.79 -7.57 -13.10
CA ASP A 39 10.59 -8.69 -12.19
C ASP A 39 11.21 -8.38 -10.82
N VAL A 40 10.51 -8.70 -9.74
CA VAL A 40 10.98 -8.43 -8.38
C VAL A 40 10.92 -9.71 -7.57
N TRP A 41 12.07 -10.15 -7.08
CA TRP A 41 12.14 -11.23 -6.10
C TRP A 41 12.08 -10.63 -4.69
N VAL A 42 11.27 -11.21 -3.82
CA VAL A 42 11.19 -10.84 -2.41
C VAL A 42 11.17 -12.08 -1.52
N GLU A 43 11.71 -11.94 -0.31
CA GLU A 43 11.61 -12.95 0.75
C GLU A 43 10.80 -12.39 1.92
N TYR A 44 9.62 -12.98 2.15
CA TYR A 44 8.67 -12.54 3.17
C TYR A 44 8.20 -13.74 3.99
N ASP A 45 8.30 -13.62 5.32
CA ASP A 45 7.91 -14.66 6.27
C ASP A 45 8.59 -16.02 5.99
N GLY A 46 9.87 -15.98 5.58
CA GLY A 46 10.67 -17.16 5.22
C GLY A 46 10.29 -17.80 3.88
N VAL A 47 9.45 -17.14 3.07
CA VAL A 47 8.97 -17.64 1.78
C VAL A 47 9.37 -16.69 0.67
N GLU A 48 9.80 -17.26 -0.46
CA GLU A 48 10.20 -16.51 -1.64
C GLU A 48 9.02 -16.28 -2.58
N TYR A 49 8.90 -15.05 -3.07
CA TYR A 49 7.92 -14.65 -4.07
C TYR A 49 8.61 -13.93 -5.23
N LEU A 50 8.27 -14.29 -6.46
CA LEU A 50 8.67 -13.55 -7.66
C LEU A 50 7.46 -12.84 -8.24
N PHE A 51 7.51 -11.51 -8.24
CA PHE A 51 6.59 -10.66 -8.97
C PHE A 51 7.05 -10.58 -10.41
N HIS A 52 6.16 -10.90 -11.34
CA HIS A 52 6.44 -10.68 -12.75
C HIS A 52 6.07 -9.24 -13.11
N GLY A 53 7.06 -8.50 -13.59
CA GLY A 53 6.94 -7.09 -13.94
C GLY A 53 6.02 -6.86 -15.14
N ALA A 54 5.43 -5.66 -15.20
CA ALA A 54 4.53 -5.27 -16.28
C ALA A 54 5.24 -4.69 -17.52
N ARG A 55 6.59 -4.76 -17.60
CA ARG A 55 7.36 -4.28 -18.75
C ARG A 55 6.92 -5.01 -20.02
N GLN A 56 6.52 -4.23 -21.03
CA GLN A 56 6.08 -4.76 -22.32
C GLN A 56 7.28 -5.32 -23.08
N GLN A 57 7.15 -6.55 -23.61
CA GLN A 57 8.04 -7.07 -24.63
C GLN A 57 7.33 -6.97 -25.98
N GLY A 58 7.76 -6.04 -26.84
CA GLY A 58 7.10 -5.78 -28.12
C GLY A 58 5.65 -5.33 -27.94
N GLU A 59 4.71 -5.97 -28.65
CA GLU A 59 3.27 -5.66 -28.57
C GLU A 59 2.54 -6.38 -27.42
N HIS A 60 3.20 -7.30 -26.72
CA HIS A 60 2.56 -8.11 -25.68
C HIS A 60 2.68 -7.45 -24.31
N ARG A 61 1.52 -7.19 -23.70
CA ARG A 61 1.44 -6.82 -22.28
C ARG A 61 1.38 -8.10 -21.46
N ILE A 62 2.33 -8.27 -20.55
CA ILE A 62 2.31 -9.36 -19.58
C ILE A 62 1.31 -8.99 -18.48
N ALA A 63 0.47 -9.95 -18.07
CA ALA A 63 -0.45 -9.73 -16.98
C ALA A 63 0.30 -9.78 -15.63
N PRO A 64 -0.07 -8.95 -14.63
CA PRO A 64 0.47 -9.05 -13.29
C PRO A 64 0.31 -10.48 -12.74
N CYS A 65 1.42 -11.08 -12.31
CA CYS A 65 1.40 -12.39 -11.67
C CYS A 65 2.48 -12.52 -10.60
N ILE A 66 2.26 -13.44 -9.67
CA ILE A 66 3.20 -13.77 -8.59
C ILE A 66 3.50 -15.26 -8.69
N SER A 67 4.76 -15.65 -8.63
CA SER A 67 5.19 -17.04 -8.52
C SER A 67 5.80 -17.31 -7.14
N THR A 68 5.57 -18.51 -6.62
CA THR A 68 6.23 -19.03 -5.42
C THR A 68 6.71 -20.46 -5.71
N PRO A 69 7.86 -20.89 -5.17
CA PRO A 69 8.30 -22.28 -5.27
C PRO A 69 7.30 -23.21 -4.58
N ALA A 70 6.98 -24.33 -5.23
CA ALA A 70 6.19 -25.41 -4.64
C ALA A 70 6.27 -26.69 -5.47
N ASP A 71 6.38 -27.82 -4.78
CA ASP A 71 6.22 -29.14 -5.38
C ASP A 71 4.76 -29.40 -5.74
N GLN A 72 4.53 -30.36 -6.65
CA GLN A 72 3.20 -30.69 -7.14
C GLN A 72 2.23 -31.12 -6.02
N ASP A 73 2.74 -31.79 -4.99
CA ASP A 73 1.94 -32.26 -3.85
C ASP A 73 1.60 -31.16 -2.83
N HIS A 74 2.21 -29.97 -2.94
CA HIS A 74 2.10 -28.87 -1.97
C HIS A 74 1.46 -27.60 -2.58
N ILE A 75 0.69 -27.74 -3.67
CA ILE A 75 0.06 -26.62 -4.37
C ILE A 75 -0.92 -25.86 -3.47
N ASP A 76 -1.80 -26.55 -2.74
CA ASP A 76 -2.82 -25.91 -1.89
C ASP A 76 -2.21 -25.12 -0.73
N GLU A 77 -1.10 -25.61 -0.18
CA GLU A 77 -0.35 -24.90 0.86
C GLU A 77 0.28 -23.63 0.28
N ALA A 78 0.89 -23.72 -0.90
CA ALA A 78 1.46 -22.57 -1.61
C ALA A 78 0.40 -21.51 -1.95
N LEU A 79 -0.78 -21.93 -2.40
CA LEU A 79 -1.91 -21.05 -2.66
C LEU A 79 -2.43 -20.37 -1.39
N SER A 80 -2.54 -21.12 -0.30
CA SER A 80 -2.92 -20.58 1.00
C SER A 80 -1.95 -19.49 1.45
N ARG A 81 -0.63 -19.71 1.26
CA ARG A 81 0.40 -18.69 1.53
C ARG A 81 0.27 -17.48 0.60
N LEU A 82 0.02 -17.69 -0.70
CA LEU A 82 -0.19 -16.60 -1.66
C LEU A 82 -1.42 -15.74 -1.33
N TYR A 83 -2.54 -16.35 -0.92
CA TYR A 83 -3.71 -15.59 -0.46
C TYR A 83 -3.41 -14.76 0.79
N ARG A 84 -2.69 -15.31 1.76
CA ARG A 84 -2.27 -14.56 2.97
C ARG A 84 -1.35 -13.41 2.58
N PHE A 85 -0.35 -13.67 1.74
CA PHE A 85 0.60 -12.68 1.24
C PHE A 85 -0.10 -11.51 0.54
N THR A 86 -0.98 -11.80 -0.42
CA THR A 86 -1.70 -10.78 -1.21
C THR A 86 -2.65 -9.94 -0.37
N SER A 87 -3.27 -10.52 0.67
CA SER A 87 -4.05 -9.78 1.67
C SER A 87 -3.22 -8.75 2.43
N VAL A 88 -2.05 -9.14 2.95
CA VAL A 88 -1.16 -8.24 3.69
C VAL A 88 -0.61 -7.17 2.75
N LEU A 89 -0.13 -7.57 1.56
CA LEU A 89 0.43 -6.65 0.58
C LEU A 89 -0.58 -5.59 0.14
N GLY A 90 -1.80 -6.00 -0.20
CA GLY A 90 -2.87 -5.09 -0.58
C GLY A 90 -3.17 -4.07 0.52
N PHE A 91 -3.33 -4.53 1.77
CA PHE A 91 -3.54 -3.63 2.89
C PHE A 91 -2.36 -2.68 3.11
N TYR A 92 -1.14 -3.21 3.14
CA TYR A 92 0.10 -2.45 3.38
C TYR A 92 0.27 -1.31 2.38
N LYS A 93 -0.05 -1.58 1.11
CA LYS A 93 -0.01 -0.63 0.00
C LYS A 93 -1.28 0.20 -0.19
N GLN A 94 -2.20 0.17 0.77
CA GLN A 94 -3.46 0.91 0.75
C GLN A 94 -4.33 0.62 -0.49
N GLY A 95 -4.27 -0.60 -1.02
CA GLY A 95 -5.06 -1.07 -2.17
C GLY A 95 -5.48 -2.53 -2.03
N TYR A 96 -5.55 -3.26 -3.14
CA TYR A 96 -5.76 -4.71 -3.12
C TYR A 96 -4.85 -5.38 -4.12
N VAL A 97 -4.53 -6.64 -3.84
CA VAL A 97 -3.97 -7.60 -4.77
C VAL A 97 -4.80 -8.86 -4.55
N ASP A 98 -5.48 -9.36 -5.57
CA ASP A 98 -6.38 -10.50 -5.47
C ASP A 98 -6.09 -11.51 -6.57
N ILE A 99 -6.19 -12.80 -6.26
CA ILE A 99 -5.80 -13.88 -7.16
C ILE A 99 -6.95 -14.20 -8.12
N THR A 100 -6.68 -14.18 -9.42
CA THR A 100 -7.68 -14.40 -10.47
C THR A 100 -7.61 -15.78 -11.11
N GLY A 101 -6.49 -16.50 -10.91
CA GLY A 101 -6.27 -17.83 -11.44
C GLY A 101 -4.92 -18.36 -11.01
N GLN A 102 -4.73 -19.68 -11.15
CA GLN A 102 -3.51 -20.36 -10.78
C GLN A 102 -3.06 -21.34 -11.87
N ASN A 103 -1.77 -21.57 -11.94
CA ASN A 103 -1.15 -22.65 -12.71
C ASN A 103 0.04 -23.19 -11.92
N TRP A 104 0.33 -24.48 -12.10
CA TRP A 104 1.57 -25.10 -11.63
C TRP A 104 2.38 -25.58 -12.83
N GLY A 105 3.71 -25.52 -12.73
CA GLY A 105 4.59 -26.09 -13.73
C GLY A 105 6.01 -26.31 -13.22
N THR A 106 6.75 -27.16 -13.94
CA THR A 106 8.19 -27.39 -13.72
C THR A 106 8.99 -26.10 -13.85
N HIS A 107 8.54 -25.17 -14.69
CA HIS A 107 9.09 -23.82 -14.85
C HIS A 107 8.01 -22.79 -14.61
N MET A 108 8.40 -21.54 -14.33
CA MET A 108 7.45 -20.45 -14.14
C MET A 108 6.67 -20.18 -15.44
N ILE A 109 5.34 -20.29 -15.38
CA ILE A 109 4.43 -19.99 -16.49
C ILE A 109 3.83 -18.60 -16.24
N ARG A 110 4.07 -17.64 -17.15
CA ARG A 110 3.52 -16.28 -17.07
C ARG A 110 2.12 -16.22 -17.69
N TYR A 111 1.29 -15.32 -17.17
CA TYR A 111 -0.02 -15.01 -17.77
C TYR A 111 0.15 -14.01 -18.92
N SER A 112 -0.34 -14.38 -20.11
CA SER A 112 -0.09 -13.63 -21.36
C SER A 112 -1.10 -12.54 -21.67
N ASN A 113 -2.27 -12.49 -21.00
CA ASN A 113 -3.34 -11.56 -21.35
C ASN A 113 -3.88 -10.76 -20.14
N PRO A 114 -3.61 -9.44 -20.05
CA PRO A 114 -4.11 -8.60 -18.98
C PRO A 114 -5.59 -8.25 -19.12
N ARG A 115 -6.26 -8.57 -20.24
CA ARG A 115 -7.72 -8.40 -20.34
C ARG A 115 -8.49 -9.39 -19.47
N ASP A 116 -7.86 -10.52 -19.13
CA ASP A 116 -8.47 -11.54 -18.27
C ASP A 116 -8.37 -11.14 -16.78
N THR A 117 -7.43 -10.25 -16.46
CA THR A 117 -7.26 -9.61 -15.15
C THR A 117 -7.64 -8.14 -15.23
N ILE A 118 -8.92 -7.79 -15.04
CA ILE A 118 -9.38 -6.40 -15.01
C ILE A 118 -8.55 -5.61 -13.99
N THR A 119 -7.53 -4.89 -14.46
CA THR A 119 -6.60 -4.13 -13.62
C THR A 119 -6.09 -2.92 -14.38
N THR A 120 -6.23 -1.76 -13.76
CA THR A 120 -5.52 -0.55 -14.18
C THR A 120 -4.11 -0.65 -13.62
N ILE A 121 -3.14 -1.07 -14.43
CA ILE A 121 -1.75 -1.13 -13.99
C ILE A 121 -1.23 0.30 -13.86
N LEU A 122 -1.16 0.79 -12.62
CA LEU A 122 -0.28 1.90 -12.28
C LEU A 122 1.14 1.34 -12.30
N GLN A 123 1.96 1.76 -13.27
CA GLN A 123 3.35 1.35 -13.32
C GLN A 123 4.15 2.18 -12.32
N GLY A 124 4.79 1.50 -11.36
CA GLY A 124 5.92 2.10 -10.64
C GLY A 124 7.11 2.25 -11.60
N GLY A 125 8.06 3.13 -11.31
CA GLY A 125 9.33 3.15 -12.04
C GLY A 125 10.04 1.79 -11.97
N GLU A 126 11.09 1.59 -12.77
CA GLU A 126 11.83 0.31 -12.93
C GLU A 126 12.18 -0.36 -11.59
N ARG A 127 12.47 0.45 -10.58
CA ARG A 127 12.86 0.05 -9.22
C ARG A 127 11.98 0.64 -8.12
N GLY A 128 10.74 1.01 -8.47
CA GLY A 128 9.83 1.74 -7.58
C GLY A 128 9.01 0.87 -6.61
N PHE A 129 8.98 -0.45 -6.80
CA PHE A 129 8.22 -1.33 -5.92
C PHE A 129 8.99 -1.63 -4.64
N SER A 130 8.32 -1.56 -3.49
CA SER A 130 8.92 -1.90 -2.19
C SER A 130 7.86 -2.40 -1.24
N CYS A 131 8.01 -3.58 -0.65
CA CYS A 131 7.27 -4.01 0.52
C CYS A 131 8.18 -4.12 1.75
N ASN A 132 9.22 -3.26 1.82
CA ASN A 132 10.13 -3.22 2.97
C ASN A 132 9.34 -3.00 4.27
N HIS A 133 9.62 -3.82 5.28
CA HIS A 133 8.96 -3.77 6.58
C HIS A 133 7.47 -4.14 6.60
N MET A 134 6.96 -4.76 5.52
CA MET A 134 5.60 -5.30 5.52
C MET A 134 5.36 -6.20 6.75
N PRO A 135 4.26 -6.02 7.49
CA PRO A 135 4.06 -6.69 8.77
C PRO A 135 3.78 -8.18 8.60
N VAL A 136 4.41 -9.02 9.44
CA VAL A 136 4.09 -10.45 9.55
C VAL A 136 2.90 -10.63 10.48
N ILE A 137 1.84 -11.24 9.94
CA ILE A 137 0.57 -11.47 10.66
C ILE A 137 0.53 -12.93 11.10
N GLU A 138 0.66 -13.16 12.41
CA GLU A 138 0.62 -14.50 13.03
C GLU A 138 -0.82 -14.86 13.47
N ASP A 139 -1.63 -13.87 13.85
CA ASP A 139 -3.00 -14.06 14.34
C ASP A 139 -3.99 -14.42 13.21
N ASP A 140 -4.68 -15.55 13.38
CA ASP A 140 -5.62 -16.07 12.38
C ASP A 140 -6.90 -15.25 12.21
N GLN A 141 -7.37 -14.56 13.26
CA GLN A 141 -8.52 -13.67 13.16
C GLN A 141 -8.17 -12.42 12.36
N VAL A 142 -6.99 -11.84 12.60
CA VAL A 142 -6.48 -10.70 11.82
C VAL A 142 -6.25 -11.11 10.36
N ARG A 143 -5.74 -12.31 10.09
CA ARG A 143 -5.61 -12.85 8.72
C ARG A 143 -6.96 -12.95 8.01
N LYS A 144 -7.99 -13.47 8.67
CA LYS A 144 -9.36 -13.54 8.11
C LYS A 144 -9.93 -12.15 7.84
N ALA A 145 -9.74 -11.22 8.78
CA ALA A 145 -10.18 -9.84 8.62
C ALA A 145 -9.51 -9.16 7.40
N LEU A 146 -8.20 -9.37 7.20
CA LEU A 146 -7.48 -8.90 6.01
C LEU A 146 -7.95 -9.58 4.71
N ALA A 147 -8.35 -10.86 4.76
CA ALA A 147 -8.93 -11.56 3.61
C ALA A 147 -10.28 -10.95 3.19
N PHE A 148 -11.18 -10.70 4.15
CA PHE A 148 -12.44 -10.02 3.88
C PHE A 148 -12.24 -8.58 3.39
N LEU A 149 -11.24 -7.86 3.91
CA LEU A 149 -10.89 -6.53 3.43
C LEU A 149 -10.42 -6.55 1.98
N ARG A 150 -9.55 -7.51 1.61
CA ARG A 150 -9.08 -7.72 0.23
C ARG A 150 -10.26 -7.97 -0.71
N GLU A 151 -11.15 -8.89 -0.34
CA GLU A 151 -12.37 -9.21 -1.10
C GLU A 151 -13.27 -7.97 -1.28
N GLY A 152 -13.53 -7.23 -0.19
CA GLY A 152 -14.33 -6.00 -0.22
C GLY A 152 -13.77 -4.97 -1.20
N ARG A 153 -12.47 -4.69 -1.12
CA ARG A 153 -11.80 -3.74 -2.04
C ARG A 153 -11.83 -4.21 -3.50
N ARG A 154 -11.69 -5.51 -3.75
CA ARG A 154 -11.77 -6.07 -5.12
C ARG A 154 -13.16 -5.85 -5.73
N LEU A 155 -14.20 -6.01 -4.91
CA LEU A 155 -15.61 -5.93 -5.32
C LEU A 155 -16.16 -4.51 -5.35
N GLU A 156 -15.49 -3.54 -4.72
CA GLU A 156 -15.99 -2.16 -4.53
C GLU A 156 -16.50 -1.50 -5.81
N ARG A 157 -15.86 -1.77 -6.96
CA ARG A 157 -16.25 -1.22 -8.27
C ARG A 157 -16.92 -2.23 -9.21
N VAL A 158 -17.17 -3.44 -8.72
CA VAL A 158 -17.74 -4.55 -9.49
C VAL A 158 -19.14 -4.89 -8.99
N HIS A 159 -19.30 -4.99 -7.67
CA HIS A 159 -20.53 -5.39 -7.00
C HIS A 159 -20.61 -4.79 -5.59
N GLU A 160 -21.04 -3.53 -5.51
CA GLU A 160 -21.12 -2.74 -4.27
C GLU A 160 -21.84 -3.46 -3.11
N PRO A 161 -22.97 -4.19 -3.32
CA PRO A 161 -23.61 -4.92 -2.23
C PRO A 161 -22.73 -6.04 -1.63
N TYR A 162 -21.97 -6.75 -2.46
CA TYR A 162 -21.08 -7.80 -1.94
C TYR A 162 -19.80 -7.22 -1.35
N SER A 163 -19.31 -6.11 -1.90
CA SER A 163 -18.25 -5.33 -1.26
C SER A 163 -18.67 -4.89 0.16
N PHE A 164 -19.89 -4.39 0.31
CA PHE A 164 -20.45 -4.01 1.61
C PHE A 164 -20.45 -5.19 2.58
N LEU A 165 -20.93 -6.37 2.16
CA LEU A 165 -20.94 -7.57 3.00
C LEU A 165 -19.51 -8.00 3.39
N SER A 166 -18.56 -7.97 2.46
CA SER A 166 -17.16 -8.32 2.76
C SER A 166 -16.55 -7.36 3.78
N PHE A 167 -16.74 -6.04 3.64
CA PHE A 167 -16.30 -5.09 4.67
C PHE A 167 -17.02 -5.28 6.01
N PHE A 168 -18.32 -5.58 5.98
CA PHE A 168 -19.07 -5.87 7.20
C PHE A 168 -18.51 -7.11 7.92
N LYS A 169 -18.12 -8.17 7.18
CA LYS A 169 -17.47 -9.37 7.73
C LYS A 169 -16.15 -9.08 8.45
N VAL A 170 -15.41 -8.04 8.04
CA VAL A 170 -14.18 -7.60 8.75
C VAL A 170 -14.49 -7.28 10.21
N ILE A 171 -15.63 -6.64 10.48
CA ILE A 171 -16.04 -6.24 11.84
C ILE A 171 -16.82 -7.39 12.49
N GLU A 172 -17.78 -7.97 11.78
CA GLU A 172 -18.65 -9.02 12.32
C GLU A 172 -17.89 -10.26 12.81
N SER A 173 -16.80 -10.65 12.16
CA SER A 173 -16.02 -11.81 12.57
C SER A 173 -15.21 -11.61 13.87
N GLN A 174 -15.17 -10.39 14.41
CA GLN A 174 -14.25 -10.00 15.49
C GLN A 174 -14.97 -9.74 16.81
N PHE A 175 -16.30 -9.60 16.78
CA PHE A 175 -17.10 -9.18 17.93
C PHE A 175 -18.35 -10.04 18.09
N GLN A 176 -18.78 -10.23 19.33
CA GLN A 176 -20.13 -10.69 19.60
C GLN A 176 -21.16 -9.62 19.17
N PRO A 177 -22.42 -9.99 18.86
CA PRO A 177 -23.39 -9.06 18.30
C PRO A 177 -23.59 -7.76 19.11
N LYS A 178 -23.63 -7.85 20.44
CA LYS A 178 -23.80 -6.69 21.33
C LYS A 178 -22.56 -5.78 21.31
N ASP A 179 -21.38 -6.37 21.40
CA ASP A 179 -20.11 -5.64 21.44
C ASP A 179 -19.82 -4.96 20.10
N ARG A 180 -20.22 -5.58 18.99
CA ARG A 180 -20.16 -4.98 17.66
C ARG A 180 -20.94 -3.68 17.58
N VAL A 181 -22.19 -3.69 18.07
CA VAL A 181 -23.05 -2.49 18.03
C VAL A 181 -22.41 -1.36 18.84
N ALA A 182 -21.91 -1.66 20.03
CA ALA A 182 -21.21 -0.68 20.86
C ALA A 182 -19.94 -0.16 20.19
N TRP A 183 -19.13 -1.05 19.60
CA TRP A 183 -17.89 -0.70 18.93
C TRP A 183 -18.14 0.19 17.71
N VAL A 184 -19.13 -0.12 16.87
CA VAL A 184 -19.48 0.71 15.71
C VAL A 184 -19.88 2.12 16.17
N GLU A 185 -20.74 2.24 17.18
CA GLU A 185 -21.19 3.54 17.69
C GLU A 185 -20.02 4.41 18.15
N GLN A 186 -19.09 3.83 18.92
CA GLN A 186 -17.91 4.51 19.43
C GLN A 186 -16.95 4.94 18.31
N ASN A 187 -16.84 4.14 17.26
CA ASN A 187 -15.86 4.38 16.19
C ASN A 187 -16.39 5.24 15.04
N LEU A 188 -17.71 5.44 14.89
CA LEU A 188 -18.28 6.33 13.88
C LEU A 188 -17.75 7.76 13.99
N ALA A 189 -17.51 8.26 15.20
CA ALA A 189 -16.98 9.62 15.43
C ALA A 189 -15.47 9.74 15.12
N LEU A 190 -14.77 8.62 14.98
CA LEU A 190 -13.32 8.57 14.79
C LEU A 190 -12.92 8.29 13.33
N ILE A 191 -13.90 8.26 12.42
CA ILE A 191 -13.67 8.14 10.99
C ILE A 191 -13.20 9.48 10.43
N THR A 192 -12.14 9.44 9.62
CA THR A 192 -11.55 10.62 8.99
C THR A 192 -11.72 10.63 7.47
N ASP A 193 -12.24 9.55 6.88
CA ASP A 193 -12.49 9.49 5.43
C ASP A 193 -13.61 10.47 5.05
N GLU A 194 -13.32 11.38 4.12
CA GLU A 194 -14.23 12.48 3.77
C GLU A 194 -15.58 11.99 3.24
N ARG A 195 -15.61 10.90 2.46
CA ARG A 195 -16.86 10.38 1.89
C ARG A 195 -17.70 9.71 2.95
N ALA A 196 -17.07 8.89 3.80
CA ALA A 196 -17.73 8.28 4.94
C ALA A 196 -18.28 9.34 5.91
N VAL A 197 -17.48 10.36 6.27
CA VAL A 197 -17.90 11.46 7.15
C VAL A 197 -19.08 12.22 6.55
N LYS A 198 -19.02 12.53 5.24
CA LYS A 198 -20.13 13.17 4.54
C LYS A 198 -21.40 12.34 4.66
N ARG A 199 -21.35 11.05 4.38
CA ARG A 199 -22.51 10.16 4.44
C ARG A 199 -23.07 10.01 5.87
N ILE A 200 -22.20 9.91 6.87
CA ILE A 200 -22.60 9.87 8.29
C ILE A 200 -23.39 11.13 8.65
N ASN A 201 -22.92 12.30 8.22
CA ASN A 201 -23.59 13.57 8.49
C ASN A 201 -24.93 13.69 7.76
N GLU A 202 -25.03 13.19 6.52
CA GLU A 202 -26.30 13.12 5.78
C GLU A 202 -27.35 12.26 6.50
N LEU A 203 -26.96 11.08 7.01
CA LEU A 203 -27.87 10.21 7.76
C LEU A 203 -28.28 10.86 9.09
N ARG A 204 -27.32 11.45 9.81
CA ARG A 204 -27.60 12.13 11.09
C ARG A 204 -28.55 13.33 10.92
N SER A 205 -28.39 14.12 9.85
CA SER A 205 -29.28 15.27 9.60
C SER A 205 -30.72 14.86 9.27
N GLN A 206 -30.93 13.62 8.84
CA GLN A 206 -32.24 13.01 8.63
C GLN A 206 -32.82 12.38 9.90
N GLY A 207 -32.13 12.47 11.04
CA GLY A 207 -32.54 11.82 12.29
C GLY A 207 -32.34 10.30 12.30
N VAL A 208 -31.56 9.76 11.35
CA VAL A 208 -31.31 8.32 11.24
C VAL A 208 -30.19 7.90 12.20
N ASN A 209 -30.44 6.85 13.00
CA ASN A 209 -29.37 6.19 13.74
C ASN A 209 -28.50 5.40 12.75
N VAL A 210 -27.28 5.88 12.53
CA VAL A 210 -26.37 5.36 11.49
C VAL A 210 -26.02 3.89 11.71
N ASN A 211 -25.74 3.50 12.96
CA ASN A 211 -25.39 2.13 13.30
C ASN A 211 -26.54 1.15 13.01
N LYS A 212 -27.75 1.47 13.48
CA LYS A 212 -28.97 0.71 13.19
C LYS A 212 -29.22 0.62 11.68
N HIS A 213 -29.05 1.73 10.96
CA HIS A 213 -29.23 1.79 9.51
C HIS A 213 -28.26 0.90 8.74
N LEU A 214 -26.96 0.90 9.09
CA LEU A 214 -25.96 0.03 8.46
C LEU A 214 -26.30 -1.46 8.62
N PHE A 215 -26.88 -1.83 9.77
CA PHE A 215 -27.29 -3.21 10.04
C PHE A 215 -28.57 -3.61 9.28
N GLU A 216 -29.65 -2.86 9.46
CA GLU A 216 -30.97 -3.21 8.93
C GLU A 216 -31.07 -2.93 7.43
N SER A 217 -30.72 -1.72 6.99
CA SER A 217 -30.85 -1.29 5.60
C SER A 217 -29.63 -1.66 4.74
N GLY A 218 -28.49 -1.95 5.37
CA GLY A 218 -27.29 -2.42 4.69
C GLY A 218 -27.19 -3.95 4.71
N ARG A 219 -26.63 -4.50 5.79
CA ARG A 219 -26.32 -5.94 5.89
C ARG A 219 -27.54 -6.82 5.67
N CYS A 220 -28.62 -6.62 6.41
CA CYS A 220 -29.80 -7.48 6.31
C CYS A 220 -30.47 -7.38 4.93
N ALA A 221 -30.56 -6.17 4.37
CA ALA A 221 -31.17 -5.97 3.06
C ALA A 221 -30.40 -6.59 1.90
N VAL A 222 -29.07 -6.76 2.03
CA VAL A 222 -28.26 -7.45 1.02
C VAL A 222 -28.18 -8.96 1.28
N ALA A 223 -28.08 -9.38 2.54
CA ALA A 223 -27.82 -10.78 2.89
C ALA A 223 -29.08 -11.66 2.99
N HIS A 224 -30.26 -11.06 3.16
CA HIS A 224 -31.50 -11.80 3.37
C HIS A 224 -32.56 -11.41 2.33
N ALA A 225 -32.89 -12.35 1.44
CA ALA A 225 -34.00 -12.24 0.50
C ALA A 225 -35.32 -12.73 1.12
N SER A 226 -35.64 -12.27 2.33
CA SER A 226 -36.87 -12.65 3.03
C SER A 226 -38.08 -11.95 2.42
N VAL A 227 -39.10 -12.72 2.03
CA VAL A 227 -40.37 -12.22 1.48
C VAL A 227 -40.97 -11.16 2.43
N GLY A 228 -41.20 -9.94 1.94
CA GLY A 228 -41.74 -8.82 2.71
C GLY A 228 -40.72 -8.03 3.56
N GLY A 229 -39.44 -8.41 3.53
CA GLY A 229 -38.36 -7.65 4.14
C GLY A 229 -37.89 -6.48 3.26
N ASN A 230 -37.11 -5.56 3.86
CA ASN A 230 -36.39 -4.54 3.10
C ASN A 230 -35.25 -5.23 2.33
N ILE A 231 -35.44 -5.52 1.04
CA ILE A 231 -34.45 -6.20 0.18
C ILE A 231 -33.82 -5.16 -0.75
N VAL A 232 -32.51 -5.29 -1.01
CA VAL A 232 -31.85 -4.54 -2.08
C VAL A 232 -32.19 -5.19 -3.42
N ASP A 233 -33.00 -4.50 -4.22
CA ASP A 233 -33.29 -4.95 -5.58
C ASP A 233 -32.16 -4.48 -6.53
N PRO A 234 -31.41 -5.40 -7.15
CA PRO A 234 -30.32 -5.04 -8.07
C PRO A 234 -30.82 -4.34 -9.33
N ASP A 235 -32.11 -4.41 -9.67
CA ASP A 235 -32.70 -3.73 -10.83
C ASP A 235 -33.27 -2.35 -10.48
N ILE A 236 -33.29 -1.96 -9.20
CA ILE A 236 -33.67 -0.62 -8.75
C ILE A 236 -32.41 0.26 -8.58
N PRO A 237 -32.20 1.28 -9.44
CA PRO A 237 -31.00 2.12 -9.36
C PRO A 237 -30.87 2.91 -8.05
N ALA A 238 -32.00 3.21 -7.38
CA ALA A 238 -32.01 3.91 -6.10
C ALA A 238 -31.38 3.07 -4.97
N ASP A 239 -31.65 1.76 -4.95
CA ASP A 239 -31.08 0.85 -3.95
C ASP A 239 -29.57 0.68 -4.14
N ARG A 240 -29.12 0.56 -5.39
CA ARG A 240 -27.69 0.56 -5.71
C ARG A 240 -26.99 1.82 -5.20
N LYS A 241 -27.53 3.01 -5.55
CA LYS A 241 -26.96 4.30 -5.10
C LYS A 241 -26.92 4.42 -3.59
N ARG A 242 -27.95 3.92 -2.90
CA ARG A 242 -28.01 3.92 -1.44
C ARG A 242 -26.93 3.04 -0.82
N ILE A 243 -26.79 1.80 -1.30
CA ILE A 243 -25.74 0.87 -0.83
C ILE A 243 -24.34 1.39 -1.16
N ALA A 244 -24.13 1.95 -2.35
CA ALA A 244 -22.89 2.59 -2.74
C ALA A 244 -22.49 3.73 -1.78
N ALA A 245 -23.46 4.55 -1.36
CA ALA A 245 -23.20 5.63 -0.41
C ALA A 245 -22.87 5.11 0.99
N ASP A 246 -23.57 4.06 1.44
CA ASP A 246 -23.33 3.44 2.75
C ASP A 246 -22.03 2.60 2.79
N LEU A 247 -21.54 2.15 1.61
CA LEU A 247 -20.30 1.40 1.44
C LEU A 247 -19.08 2.16 1.97
N ASP A 248 -19.00 3.48 1.71
CA ASP A 248 -17.90 4.32 2.19
C ASP A 248 -17.76 4.25 3.73
N ILE A 249 -18.88 4.18 4.46
CA ILE A 249 -18.89 4.10 5.92
C ILE A 249 -18.34 2.75 6.39
N ILE A 250 -18.86 1.65 5.86
CA ILE A 250 -18.45 0.32 6.33
C ILE A 250 -17.01 -0.01 5.92
N ALA A 251 -16.56 0.45 4.74
CA ALA A 251 -15.16 0.36 4.31
C ALA A 251 -14.23 1.16 5.24
N ALA A 252 -14.62 2.37 5.64
CA ALA A 252 -13.85 3.18 6.58
C ALA A 252 -13.76 2.53 7.97
N LEU A 253 -14.84 1.95 8.48
CA LEU A 253 -14.85 1.20 9.74
C LEU A 253 -13.96 -0.05 9.66
N ALA A 254 -14.05 -0.83 8.57
CA ALA A 254 -13.24 -2.02 8.36
C ALA A 254 -11.74 -1.68 8.31
N ASN A 255 -11.37 -0.62 7.57
CA ASN A 255 -9.99 -0.11 7.52
C ASN A 255 -9.50 0.34 8.89
N ARG A 256 -10.37 1.02 9.65
CA ARG A 256 -10.06 1.50 11.00
C ARG A 256 -9.77 0.34 11.95
N TYR A 257 -10.64 -0.68 11.96
CA TYR A 257 -10.43 -1.88 12.77
C TYR A 257 -9.06 -2.51 12.51
N ILE A 258 -8.74 -2.80 11.24
CA ILE A 258 -7.47 -3.43 10.87
C ILE A 258 -6.27 -2.59 11.34
N LYS A 259 -6.36 -1.27 11.18
CA LYS A 259 -5.27 -0.33 11.45
C LYS A 259 -5.03 -0.08 12.94
N PHE A 260 -6.10 0.12 13.71
CA PHE A 260 -5.99 0.60 15.09
C PHE A 260 -6.26 -0.50 16.12
N ASP A 261 -7.29 -1.30 15.93
CA ASP A 261 -7.69 -2.35 16.87
C ASP A 261 -6.85 -3.63 16.66
N ALA A 262 -6.70 -4.09 15.42
CA ALA A 262 -5.83 -5.22 15.08
C ALA A 262 -4.34 -4.83 14.99
N GLY A 263 -4.03 -3.54 15.03
CA GLY A 263 -2.66 -3.01 15.06
C GLY A 263 -1.83 -3.30 13.81
N VAL A 264 -2.46 -3.52 12.65
CA VAL A 264 -1.74 -3.76 11.38
C VAL A 264 -1.34 -2.41 10.77
N PRO A 265 -0.04 -2.09 10.63
CA PRO A 265 0.38 -0.86 10.00
C PRO A 265 0.31 -0.96 8.47
N ASP A 266 -0.17 0.10 7.81
CA ASP A 266 0.12 0.38 6.40
C ASP A 266 1.51 1.01 6.23
N GLU A 267 1.98 1.09 4.98
CA GLU A 267 3.30 1.64 4.62
C GLU A 267 3.51 3.06 5.16
N MET A 268 2.48 3.90 5.13
CA MET A 268 2.59 5.29 5.58
C MET A 268 2.68 5.43 7.09
N ASN A 269 1.98 4.57 7.85
CA ASN A 269 2.15 4.53 9.30
C ASN A 269 3.57 4.10 9.64
N LEU A 270 4.03 3.02 9.01
CA LEU A 270 5.31 2.44 9.32
C LEU A 270 6.47 3.35 8.93
N HIS A 271 6.35 4.08 7.83
CA HIS A 271 7.32 5.12 7.47
C HIS A 271 7.53 6.16 8.59
N LYS A 272 6.47 6.51 9.32
CA LYS A 272 6.48 7.49 10.42
C LYS A 272 6.97 6.89 11.74
N THR A 273 6.58 5.67 12.05
CA THR A 273 6.77 5.08 13.38
C THR A 273 7.95 4.11 13.48
N ARG A 274 8.48 3.60 12.35
CA ARG A 274 9.55 2.59 12.38
C ARG A 274 10.80 3.10 13.08
N ASP A 275 11.46 2.15 13.72
CA ASP A 275 12.80 2.33 14.25
C ASP A 275 13.81 2.40 13.10
N ARG A 276 14.27 3.62 12.80
CA ARG A 276 15.21 3.87 11.69
C ARG A 276 16.65 3.52 12.05
N VAL A 277 16.95 3.38 13.35
CA VAL A 277 18.28 3.00 13.83
C VAL A 277 18.39 1.51 14.12
N ALA A 278 17.32 0.74 13.94
CA ALA A 278 17.30 -0.72 14.13
C ALA A 278 18.45 -1.46 13.42
N PRO A 279 18.81 -1.14 12.16
CA PRO A 279 19.93 -1.80 11.49
C PRO A 279 21.29 -1.56 12.17
N TRP A 280 21.39 -0.55 13.03
CA TRP A 280 22.65 -0.12 13.66
C TRP A 280 22.82 -0.68 15.07
N HIS A 281 21.77 -1.27 15.66
CA HIS A 281 21.81 -1.78 17.03
C HIS A 281 22.95 -2.78 17.27
N ALA A 282 23.29 -3.59 16.26
CA ALA A 282 24.35 -4.59 16.38
C ALA A 282 25.76 -3.98 16.39
N PHE A 283 25.91 -2.73 15.93
CA PHE A 283 27.20 -2.08 15.73
C PHE A 283 27.45 -0.94 16.73
N MET A 284 26.47 -0.62 17.57
CA MET A 284 26.50 0.54 18.47
C MET A 284 26.24 0.13 19.93
N PRO A 285 26.84 0.83 20.91
CA PRO A 285 26.48 0.67 22.32
C PRO A 285 24.97 0.90 22.56
N PRO A 286 24.31 0.14 23.45
CA PRO A 286 22.88 0.28 23.71
C PRO A 286 22.45 1.69 24.14
N ASP A 287 23.26 2.37 24.96
CA ASP A 287 22.96 3.72 25.45
C ASP A 287 22.98 4.77 24.32
N ALA A 288 23.91 4.62 23.36
CA ALA A 288 23.99 5.46 22.17
C ALA A 288 22.74 5.28 21.28
N VAL A 289 22.26 4.05 21.13
CA VAL A 289 21.01 3.75 20.42
C VAL A 289 19.81 4.42 21.10
N VAL A 290 19.73 4.34 22.44
CA VAL A 290 18.66 4.99 23.21
C VAL A 290 18.70 6.51 23.02
N ALA A 291 19.88 7.12 23.09
CA ALA A 291 20.07 8.54 22.85
C ALA A 291 19.60 8.97 21.45
N LEU A 292 19.99 8.24 20.39
CA LEU A 292 19.56 8.52 19.03
C LEU A 292 18.04 8.34 18.83
N LYS A 293 17.44 7.33 19.45
CA LYS A 293 15.97 7.11 19.41
C LYS A 293 15.19 8.24 20.07
N ALA A 294 15.75 8.85 21.09
CA ALA A 294 15.17 10.02 21.74
C ALA A 294 15.30 11.31 20.91
N GLY A 295 15.98 11.26 19.75
CA GLY A 295 16.31 12.43 18.92
C GLY A 295 17.51 13.20 19.46
N GLY A 296 18.28 12.62 20.37
CA GLY A 296 19.53 13.17 20.88
C GLY A 296 20.68 13.07 19.86
N HIS A 297 21.86 13.50 20.30
CA HIS A 297 23.09 13.40 19.54
C HIS A 297 24.14 12.65 20.37
N LEU A 298 25.15 12.13 19.69
CA LEU A 298 26.30 11.48 20.33
C LEU A 298 27.41 12.53 20.49
N GLU A 299 27.95 12.65 21.70
CA GLU A 299 29.03 13.60 21.99
C GLU A 299 30.39 12.99 21.70
N ASN A 300 30.57 11.70 22.00
CA ASN A 300 31.86 11.04 21.90
C ASN A 300 31.93 10.09 20.69
N PRO A 301 33.03 10.09 19.93
CA PRO A 301 33.30 9.13 18.86
C PRO A 301 33.13 7.65 19.25
N GLU A 302 33.45 7.31 20.49
CA GLU A 302 33.33 5.96 21.06
C GLU A 302 31.88 5.47 21.13
N ASP A 303 30.90 6.38 21.20
CA ASP A 303 29.46 6.05 21.18
C ASP A 303 28.99 5.52 19.82
N LEU A 304 29.79 5.67 18.76
CA LEU A 304 29.52 5.04 17.46
C LEU A 304 29.86 3.55 17.43
N GLY A 305 30.59 3.03 18.42
CA GLY A 305 31.00 1.63 18.48
C GLY A 305 31.76 1.19 17.23
N GLU A 306 31.33 0.08 16.64
CA GLU A 306 31.92 -0.50 15.42
C GLU A 306 31.70 0.37 14.18
N LEU A 307 30.78 1.33 14.23
CA LEU A 307 30.58 2.26 13.12
C LEU A 307 31.71 3.31 13.03
N ASN A 308 32.45 3.57 14.11
CA ASN A 308 33.53 4.55 14.09
C ASN A 308 34.68 4.08 13.19
N GLY A 309 34.98 4.82 12.12
CA GLY A 309 35.98 4.43 11.13
C GLY A 309 35.55 3.30 10.19
N ALA A 310 34.27 2.88 10.24
CA ALA A 310 33.78 1.80 9.41
C ALA A 310 33.86 2.15 7.92
N THR A 311 34.21 1.16 7.10
CA THR A 311 34.10 1.30 5.65
C THR A 311 32.64 1.10 5.24
N VAL A 312 32.05 2.10 4.59
CA VAL A 312 30.64 2.15 4.23
C VAL A 312 30.45 2.53 2.77
N SER A 313 29.28 2.20 2.22
CA SER A 313 28.83 2.71 0.91
C SER A 313 27.50 3.44 1.09
N VAL A 314 27.27 4.48 0.28
CA VAL A 314 26.03 5.27 0.30
C VAL A 314 25.32 5.12 -1.03
N ARG A 315 24.07 4.66 -0.98
CA ARG A 315 23.25 4.42 -2.17
C ARG A 315 21.81 4.86 -1.96
N LEU A 316 21.16 5.28 -3.04
CA LEU A 316 19.71 5.44 -3.06
C LEU A 316 19.11 4.05 -3.26
N TRP A 317 18.39 3.54 -2.27
CA TRP A 317 17.75 2.22 -2.41
C TRP A 317 16.72 2.25 -3.56
N PRO A 318 16.66 1.21 -4.42
CA PRO A 318 17.46 -0.03 -4.41
C PRO A 318 18.69 -0.01 -5.35
N ASP A 319 19.11 1.16 -5.82
CA ASP A 319 20.22 1.30 -6.77
C ASP A 319 21.59 0.98 -6.16
N PRO A 320 22.57 0.52 -6.97
CA PRO A 320 23.95 0.43 -6.53
C PRO A 320 24.50 1.83 -6.19
N PRO A 321 25.49 1.91 -5.28
CA PRO A 321 26.14 3.19 -5.00
C PRO A 321 26.77 3.76 -6.27
N ALA A 322 26.70 5.09 -6.43
CA ALA A 322 27.52 5.74 -7.45
C ALA A 322 29.00 5.53 -7.10
N LYS A 323 29.89 5.51 -8.11
CA LYS A 323 31.32 5.22 -7.90
C LYS A 323 31.95 6.06 -6.78
N GLN A 324 31.59 7.35 -6.68
CA GLN A 324 32.11 8.23 -5.63
C GLN A 324 31.61 7.94 -4.20
N PHE A 325 30.62 7.06 -4.05
CA PHE A 325 30.00 6.65 -2.78
C PHE A 325 30.10 5.14 -2.53
N ASP A 326 30.88 4.43 -3.35
CA ASP A 326 31.02 2.97 -3.26
C ASP A 326 31.89 2.54 -2.09
N VAL A 327 32.96 3.29 -1.80
CA VAL A 327 33.85 3.06 -0.66
C VAL A 327 34.09 4.40 0.05
N MET A 328 33.56 4.52 1.26
CA MET A 328 33.69 5.68 2.13
C MET A 328 34.09 5.22 3.53
N THR A 329 34.62 6.13 4.35
CA THR A 329 34.94 5.86 5.75
C THR A 329 34.02 6.71 6.62
N LEU A 330 33.30 6.08 7.54
CA LEU A 330 32.47 6.80 8.47
C LEU A 330 33.35 7.43 9.54
N LEU A 331 33.35 8.76 9.62
CA LEU A 331 34.16 9.50 10.59
C LEU A 331 33.25 10.37 11.45
N PRO A 332 33.45 10.42 12.78
CA PRO A 332 32.73 11.33 13.64
C PRO A 332 33.17 12.76 13.32
N THR A 333 32.20 13.67 13.30
CA THR A 333 32.47 15.09 13.08
C THR A 333 31.78 15.91 14.14
N GLU A 334 32.45 16.97 14.59
CA GLU A 334 31.84 18.03 15.38
C GLU A 334 30.79 18.75 14.52
N SER A 335 29.53 18.32 14.62
CA SER A 335 28.45 19.00 13.91
C SER A 335 27.99 20.20 14.73
N GLY A 336 28.34 21.41 14.30
CA GLY A 336 27.54 22.59 14.62
C GLY A 336 26.08 22.31 14.21
N GLU A 337 25.17 22.30 15.19
CA GLU A 337 23.74 22.02 15.01
C GLU A 337 23.39 20.63 14.42
N GLY A 338 23.76 19.56 15.12
CA GLY A 338 22.89 18.39 15.31
C GLY A 338 22.78 17.35 14.18
N GLY A 339 23.89 16.77 13.75
CA GLY A 339 23.87 15.49 13.02
C GLY A 339 25.26 14.97 12.69
N GLY A 340 25.54 13.69 12.94
CA GLY A 340 26.82 13.07 12.60
C GLY A 340 27.06 13.06 11.09
N GLU A 341 28.25 13.45 10.63
CA GLU A 341 28.56 13.55 9.20
C GLU A 341 29.31 12.31 8.70
N ILE A 342 29.25 12.07 7.39
CA ILE A 342 30.04 11.08 6.67
C ILE A 342 30.99 11.87 5.77
N HIS A 343 32.30 11.66 5.93
CA HIS A 343 33.33 12.27 5.08
C HIS A 343 33.97 11.23 4.17
N ARG A 344 34.33 11.67 2.95
CA ARG A 344 35.24 10.93 2.09
C ARG A 344 36.64 11.49 2.27
N SER A 345 37.60 10.66 2.65
CA SER A 345 39.01 10.99 2.57
C SER A 345 39.56 10.53 1.21
N GLU A 346 39.45 11.39 0.19
CA GLU A 346 40.33 11.33 -0.99
C GLU A 346 40.84 12.73 -1.31
N ARG A 347 42.15 12.84 -1.60
CA ARG A 347 42.80 14.07 -2.01
C ARG A 347 42.03 14.66 -3.21
N ALA A 348 41.34 15.78 -3.00
CA ALA A 348 40.51 16.53 -3.95
C ALA A 348 39.06 16.05 -4.14
N GLY A 349 38.18 16.41 -3.19
CA GLY A 349 36.73 16.50 -3.43
C GLY A 349 35.90 16.21 -2.18
N HIS A 350 35.44 17.25 -1.49
CA HIS A 350 34.60 17.10 -0.29
C HIS A 350 33.14 16.85 -0.68
N HIS A 351 32.60 15.69 -0.34
CA HIS A 351 31.16 15.40 -0.40
C HIS A 351 30.67 15.11 1.03
N ARG A 352 29.55 15.73 1.41
CA ARG A 352 28.97 15.73 2.77
C ARG A 352 27.68 14.92 2.79
N ALA A 353 27.57 13.93 3.67
CA ALA A 353 26.30 13.27 4.01
C ALA A 353 26.10 13.31 5.53
N VAL A 354 24.87 13.37 6.03
CA VAL A 354 24.58 13.53 7.47
C VAL A 354 23.61 12.45 7.92
N LEU A 355 23.98 11.70 8.96
CA LEU A 355 23.13 10.76 9.70
C LEU A 355 22.26 11.57 10.68
N ARG A 356 20.95 11.65 10.41
CA ARG A 356 19.96 12.25 11.31
C ARG A 356 18.72 11.37 11.41
N ASP A 357 18.05 11.42 12.56
CA ASP A 357 16.65 11.02 12.59
C ASP A 357 15.83 11.99 11.74
N GLY A 358 15.24 11.47 10.67
CA GLY A 358 14.44 12.24 9.72
C GLY A 358 13.15 12.85 10.28
N ARG A 359 12.84 12.74 11.58
CA ARG A 359 11.80 13.55 12.24
C ARG A 359 12.13 15.05 12.24
N SER A 360 13.41 15.40 12.29
CA SER A 360 13.90 16.79 12.31
C SER A 360 13.75 17.53 10.96
N GLN A 361 13.64 16.82 9.84
CA GLN A 361 13.58 17.44 8.50
C GLN A 361 12.20 18.03 8.16
N GLY A 362 11.11 17.47 8.70
CA GLY A 362 9.74 17.93 8.41
C GLY A 362 9.43 19.32 8.96
N ALA A 363 9.97 19.67 10.13
CA ALA A 363 9.78 20.99 10.74
C ALA A 363 10.66 22.07 10.07
N HIS A 364 11.89 21.71 9.68
CA HIS A 364 12.83 22.66 9.07
C HIS A 364 12.47 23.02 7.62
N ALA A 365 11.95 22.08 6.83
CA ALA A 365 11.50 22.36 5.46
C ALA A 365 10.33 23.35 5.43
N HIS A 366 9.37 23.21 6.35
CA HIS A 366 8.21 24.12 6.48
C HIS A 366 8.59 25.52 6.98
N ALA A 367 9.54 25.62 7.91
CA ALA A 367 10.01 26.92 8.44
C ALA A 367 10.83 27.71 7.40
N THR A 368 11.63 27.02 6.59
CA THR A 368 12.52 27.64 5.59
C THR A 368 11.74 28.12 4.36
N GLN A 369 10.67 27.42 3.95
CA GLN A 369 9.74 27.90 2.93
C GLN A 369 8.91 29.11 3.40
N ARG A 370 8.45 29.14 4.67
CA ARG A 370 7.74 30.30 5.24
C ARG A 370 8.61 31.56 5.32
N ARG A 371 9.88 31.44 5.71
CA ARG A 371 10.80 32.59 5.77
C ARG A 371 11.20 33.14 4.40
N ARG A 372 11.27 32.30 3.36
CA ARG A 372 11.54 32.77 1.98
C ARG A 372 10.34 33.47 1.33
N TYR A 373 9.10 33.11 1.70
CA TYR A 373 7.90 33.75 1.16
C TYR A 373 7.54 35.07 1.86
N ALA A 374 7.76 35.19 3.18
CA ALA A 374 7.52 36.43 3.92
C ALA A 374 8.46 37.58 3.51
N ARG A 375 9.66 37.28 2.97
CA ARG A 375 10.59 38.28 2.42
C ARG A 375 10.24 38.76 1.00
N ARG A 376 9.20 38.21 0.36
CA ARG A 376 8.78 38.57 -1.01
C ARG A 376 7.38 39.21 -1.10
N GLY A 377 6.80 39.66 0.01
CA GLY A 377 5.63 40.55 0.00
C GLY A 377 4.39 40.04 -0.76
N GLY A 378 4.16 38.73 -0.80
CA GLY A 378 3.01 38.14 -1.51
C GLY A 378 1.80 37.94 -0.59
N ASP A 379 0.72 38.68 -0.84
CA ASP A 379 -0.58 38.53 -0.21
C ASP A 379 -1.23 37.17 -0.55
N TRP A 380 -1.77 36.50 0.47
CA TRP A 380 -2.29 35.13 0.42
C TRP A 380 -3.82 35.13 0.43
N ARG A 381 -4.44 35.86 -0.49
CA ARG A 381 -5.89 35.76 -0.77
C ARG A 381 -6.18 35.89 -2.27
N GLY A 382 -6.65 34.79 -2.85
CA GLY A 382 -7.36 34.80 -4.12
C GLY A 382 -6.57 34.31 -5.33
N ARG A 383 -6.64 33.00 -5.61
CA ARG A 383 -6.77 32.42 -6.97
C ARG A 383 -6.73 30.89 -6.93
N CYS A 384 -7.89 30.25 -6.96
CA CYS A 384 -8.10 28.93 -7.58
C CYS A 384 -9.55 28.86 -8.10
N ARG A 385 -9.78 29.42 -9.29
CA ARG A 385 -10.88 29.03 -10.18
C ARG A 385 -10.29 28.78 -11.56
N GLY A 386 -10.61 27.60 -12.11
CA GLY A 386 -10.57 27.31 -13.54
C GLY A 386 -9.29 26.64 -14.06
N LEU A 387 -9.37 25.35 -14.38
CA LEU A 387 -9.31 24.86 -15.76
C LEU A 387 -9.58 23.35 -15.82
N HIS A 388 -10.73 23.02 -16.38
CA HIS A 388 -11.14 21.69 -16.83
C HIS A 388 -10.66 21.46 -18.26
N ALA A 389 -10.38 20.19 -18.55
CA ALA A 389 -10.52 19.48 -19.83
C ALA A 389 -9.49 19.70 -20.96
N LEU A 390 -8.80 18.62 -21.33
CA LEU A 390 -8.49 18.25 -22.72
C LEU A 390 -8.59 16.72 -22.87
N PHE A 391 -9.62 16.27 -23.60
CA PHE A 391 -9.75 14.94 -24.21
C PHE A 391 -9.53 15.08 -25.74
N PRO A 392 -9.02 14.07 -26.46
CA PRO A 392 -8.82 14.16 -27.90
C PRO A 392 -10.09 13.81 -28.69
N GLN A 393 -10.40 14.66 -29.69
CA GLN A 393 -11.51 14.50 -30.63
C GLN A 393 -11.26 13.34 -31.62
N ARG A 394 -12.25 12.44 -31.76
CA ARG A 394 -12.40 11.54 -32.91
C ARG A 394 -13.30 12.20 -33.98
N ARG A 395 -12.78 12.29 -35.21
CA ARG A 395 -13.53 12.66 -36.42
C ARG A 395 -14.64 11.65 -36.71
N ARG A 396 -15.88 12.12 -36.91
CA ARG A 396 -16.96 11.38 -37.58
C ARG A 396 -17.34 12.13 -38.85
N GLN A 397 -17.26 11.42 -39.99
CA GLN A 397 -17.81 11.85 -41.27
C GLN A 397 -19.34 11.79 -41.23
N SER A 398 -19.97 12.84 -41.75
CA SER A 398 -21.42 12.98 -41.91
C SER A 398 -21.86 12.51 -43.29
N HIS A 399 -22.76 11.53 -43.37
CA HIS A 399 -23.60 11.32 -44.55
C HIS A 399 -24.96 11.98 -44.33
N ARG A 400 -25.27 12.95 -45.20
CA ARG A 400 -26.57 13.60 -45.36
C ARG A 400 -27.59 12.59 -45.90
N ARG A 401 -28.77 12.52 -45.30
CA ARG A 401 -30.00 12.01 -45.92
C ARG A 401 -30.91 13.19 -46.23
N THR A 402 -31.17 13.42 -47.51
CA THR A 402 -32.21 14.28 -48.04
C THR A 402 -33.53 13.52 -48.04
N GLY A 403 -34.60 14.16 -47.59
CA GLY A 403 -35.96 13.66 -47.69
C GLY A 403 -36.55 13.87 -49.09
N HIS A 404 -37.41 12.95 -49.50
CA HIS A 404 -38.40 13.18 -50.55
C HIS A 404 -39.77 12.68 -50.09
N ARG A 405 -40.77 13.47 -50.50
CA ARG A 405 -42.20 13.40 -50.20
C ARG A 405 -42.94 12.55 -51.24
N ARG A 406 -44.07 11.96 -50.79
CA ARG A 406 -45.29 11.55 -51.54
C ARG A 406 -45.09 10.40 -52.55
N CYS A 407 -46.01 9.46 -52.76
CA CYS A 407 -47.46 9.40 -52.50
C CYS A 407 -47.85 8.18 -51.66
#